data_AF-A0A3D5NCJ0-F1
#
_entry.id   AF-A0A3D5NCJ0-F1
#
_cell.length_a   1.000
_cell.length_b   1.000
_cell.length_c   1.000
_cell.angle_alpha   90.00
_cell.angle_beta   90.00
_cell.angle_gamma   90.00
#
_symmetry.space_group_name_H-M   'P 1'
#
loop_
_entity.id
_entity.type
_entity.pdbx_description
1 polymer ?
#
loop_
_entity_poly.entity_id
_entity_poly.type
_entity_poly.pdbx_seq_one_letter_code
_entity_poly.pdbx_strand_id
1 'polypeptide(L)'
;AADEIEDPRPYCELIRQWSTFHPEFTYLPRKFKIAVTGSPNDRAAVKVHDIGLRMHQNDAGETGFEVIVGGGLGRTPFVGKTVRDFIGKNDLFSYLEAILRVYNRFGRRDNKYKARIKILVHEEGVEEIQRLVEEEWAQIKDGSLRIGDDEIAQYIEQFAPPAFETLSDDDADFERHKAESRGFSNWVRSNVIEHKQPGYAIASVSLKPIGGIPGDATDVQMELVADLSE
;
A
#
# COMPACT_ATOMS: atom_id res chain seq x y z
N ALA A 1 12.75 0.36 -0.95
CA ALA A 1 13.49 1.02 0.16
C ALA A 1 14.48 0.02 0.78
N ALA A 2 15.46 0.45 1.58
CA ALA A 2 16.43 -0.49 2.20
C ALA A 2 15.77 -1.54 3.10
N ASP A 3 14.66 -1.20 3.76
CA ASP A 3 13.87 -2.06 4.64
C ASP A 3 12.69 -2.75 3.95
N GLU A 4 12.76 -2.92 2.63
CA GLU A 4 11.72 -3.56 1.82
C GLU A 4 11.82 -5.09 1.91
N ILE A 5 10.70 -5.75 2.17
CA ILE A 5 10.57 -7.22 2.16
C ILE A 5 10.40 -7.69 0.71
N GLU A 6 9.41 -7.11 0.04
CA GLU A 6 9.12 -7.34 -1.37
C GLU A 6 8.50 -6.07 -1.95
N ASP A 7 8.69 -5.84 -3.25
CA ASP A 7 8.12 -4.69 -3.94
C ASP A 7 6.59 -4.80 -4.02
N PRO A 8 5.81 -3.87 -3.43
CA PRO A 8 4.36 -3.93 -3.47
C PRO A 8 3.76 -3.44 -4.80
N ARG A 9 4.55 -2.77 -5.68
CA ARG A 9 4.02 -2.12 -6.90
C ARG A 9 3.32 -3.09 -7.86
N PRO A 10 3.84 -4.30 -8.16
CA PRO A 10 3.13 -5.28 -9.00
C PRO A 10 1.74 -5.63 -8.46
N TYR A 11 1.62 -5.82 -7.14
CA TYR A 11 0.34 -6.13 -6.49
C TYR A 11 -0.62 -4.95 -6.51
N CYS A 12 -0.10 -3.73 -6.31
CA CYS A 12 -0.91 -2.52 -6.44
C CYS A 12 -1.48 -2.35 -7.86
N GLU A 13 -0.69 -2.66 -8.90
CA GLU A 13 -1.15 -2.61 -10.29
C GLU A 13 -2.18 -3.71 -10.58
N LEU A 14 -1.94 -4.93 -10.13
CA LEU A 14 -2.92 -6.01 -10.22
C LEU A 14 -4.24 -5.64 -9.51
N ILE A 15 -4.18 -5.07 -8.30
CA ILE A 15 -5.36 -4.59 -7.55
C ILE A 15 -6.07 -3.48 -8.33
N ARG A 16 -5.32 -2.56 -8.96
CA ARG A 16 -5.89 -1.50 -9.82
C ARG A 16 -6.64 -2.11 -11.00
N GLN A 17 -6.07 -3.09 -11.69
CA GLN A 17 -6.72 -3.75 -12.82
C GLN A 17 -7.96 -4.54 -12.38
N TRP A 18 -7.83 -5.37 -11.34
CA TRP A 18 -8.94 -6.14 -10.76
C TRP A 18 -10.10 -5.24 -10.32
N SER A 19 -9.82 -4.07 -9.75
CA SER A 19 -10.87 -3.15 -9.29
C SER A 19 -11.48 -2.28 -10.39
N THR A 20 -10.87 -2.23 -11.58
CA THR A 20 -11.36 -1.43 -12.69
C THR A 20 -12.53 -2.15 -13.39
N PHE A 21 -13.68 -1.47 -13.54
CA PHE A 21 -14.91 -2.00 -14.15
C PHE A 21 -15.47 -3.28 -13.52
N HIS A 22 -15.14 -3.54 -12.25
CA HIS A 22 -15.64 -4.72 -11.56
C HIS A 22 -17.15 -4.60 -11.25
N PRO A 23 -18.00 -5.55 -11.68
CA PRO A 23 -19.46 -5.45 -11.50
C PRO A 23 -19.89 -5.33 -10.03
N GLU A 24 -19.27 -6.11 -9.14
CA GLU A 24 -19.53 -6.08 -7.70
C GLU A 24 -19.25 -4.69 -7.10
N PHE A 25 -18.30 -3.94 -7.67
CA PHE A 25 -17.83 -2.67 -7.10
C PHE A 25 -18.66 -1.47 -7.55
N THR A 26 -19.49 -1.65 -8.57
CA THR A 26 -20.39 -0.61 -9.08
C THR A 26 -21.51 -0.28 -8.07
N TYR A 27 -21.86 -1.21 -7.17
CA TYR A 27 -23.01 -1.11 -6.28
C TYR A 27 -22.67 -1.15 -4.78
N LEU A 28 -21.41 -0.92 -4.43
CA LEU A 28 -20.97 -0.89 -3.03
C LEU A 28 -21.72 0.20 -2.25
N PRO A 29 -21.99 -0.03 -0.94
CA PRO A 29 -22.70 0.94 -0.11
C PRO A 29 -22.03 2.34 -0.08
N ARG A 30 -20.70 2.38 -0.15
CA ARG A 30 -19.90 3.60 -0.25
C ARG A 30 -18.50 3.29 -0.81
N LYS A 31 -17.70 4.35 -1.01
CA LYS A 31 -16.29 4.23 -1.43
C LYS A 31 -15.49 3.34 -0.47
N PHE A 32 -14.54 2.61 -1.04
CA PHE A 32 -13.51 1.87 -0.31
C PHE A 32 -12.12 2.34 -0.77
N LYS A 33 -11.09 1.93 -0.02
CA LYS A 33 -9.68 2.22 -0.27
C LYS A 33 -8.86 1.02 0.17
N ILE A 34 -7.89 0.65 -0.66
CA ILE A 34 -6.90 -0.38 -0.34
C ILE A 34 -5.54 0.31 -0.21
N ALA A 35 -4.77 -0.04 0.82
CA ALA A 35 -3.39 0.39 0.96
C ALA A 35 -2.48 -0.82 1.19
N VAL A 36 -1.30 -0.79 0.59
CA VAL A 36 -0.32 -1.88 0.64
C VAL A 36 1.00 -1.34 1.16
N THR A 37 1.64 -2.07 2.08
CA THR A 37 3.03 -1.82 2.49
C THR A 37 3.88 -3.07 2.28
N GLY A 38 5.01 -2.89 1.60
CA GLY A 38 6.04 -3.91 1.39
C GLY A 38 7.16 -3.89 2.44
N SER A 39 7.03 -3.09 3.49
CA SER A 39 8.07 -2.86 4.51
C SER A 39 7.52 -3.03 5.93
N PRO A 40 8.34 -3.47 6.91
CA PRO A 40 7.95 -3.51 8.32
C PRO A 40 7.55 -2.14 8.85
N ASN A 41 8.21 -1.08 8.35
CA ASN A 41 7.85 0.29 8.66
C ASN A 41 6.70 0.74 7.75
N ASP A 42 5.51 0.85 8.33
CA ASP A 42 4.28 1.18 7.61
C ASP A 42 4.22 2.66 7.19
N ARG A 43 4.78 2.95 6.02
CA ARG A 43 4.72 4.27 5.38
C ARG A 43 3.39 4.55 4.69
N ALA A 44 2.61 3.50 4.40
CA ALA A 44 1.30 3.60 3.73
C ALA A 44 0.14 3.85 4.71
N ALA A 45 0.39 3.70 6.02
CA ALA A 45 -0.61 3.75 7.08
C ALA A 45 -1.78 2.79 6.78
N VAL A 46 -1.47 1.51 6.55
CA VAL A 46 -2.44 0.53 6.06
C VAL A 46 -3.62 0.32 7.02
N LYS A 47 -3.40 0.48 8.33
CA LYS A 47 -4.44 0.34 9.37
C LYS A 47 -5.52 1.42 9.34
N VAL A 48 -5.36 2.50 8.57
CA VAL A 48 -6.37 3.56 8.45
C VAL A 48 -7.09 3.56 7.11
N HIS A 49 -6.92 2.50 6.32
CA HIS A 49 -7.62 2.28 5.06
C HIS A 49 -8.77 1.28 5.24
N ASP A 50 -9.73 1.28 4.30
CA ASP A 50 -10.89 0.38 4.37
C ASP A 50 -10.41 -1.08 4.35
N ILE A 51 -9.40 -1.38 3.53
CA ILE A 51 -8.59 -2.60 3.55
C ILE A 51 -7.10 -2.20 3.60
N GLY A 52 -6.35 -2.78 4.53
CA GLY A 52 -4.90 -2.64 4.64
C GLY A 52 -4.22 -3.97 4.39
N LEU A 53 -3.16 -3.96 3.60
CA LEU A 53 -2.36 -5.14 3.25
C LEU A 53 -0.92 -4.89 3.68
N ARG A 54 -0.41 -5.72 4.59
CA ARG A 54 0.98 -5.63 5.04
C ARG A 54 1.73 -6.89 4.67
N MET A 55 2.73 -6.76 3.81
CA MET A 55 3.57 -7.89 3.43
C MET A 55 4.42 -8.33 4.62
N HIS A 56 4.52 -9.65 4.80
CA HIS A 56 5.48 -10.27 5.71
C HIS A 56 5.75 -11.72 5.30
N GLN A 57 6.79 -12.31 5.90
CA GLN A 57 7.09 -13.73 5.76
C GLN A 57 6.40 -14.51 6.89
N ASN A 58 5.90 -15.71 6.56
CA ASN A 58 5.45 -16.68 7.56
C ASN A 58 6.64 -17.49 8.14
N ASP A 59 6.35 -18.41 9.06
CA ASP A 59 7.36 -19.27 9.70
C ASP A 59 8.08 -20.21 8.71
N ALA A 60 7.49 -20.47 7.54
CA ALA A 60 8.09 -21.26 6.46
C ALA A 60 8.96 -20.42 5.51
N GLY A 61 9.04 -19.10 5.71
CA GLY A 61 9.79 -18.17 4.86
C GLY A 61 9.04 -17.71 3.61
N GLU A 62 7.74 -18.01 3.48
CA GLU A 62 6.92 -17.60 2.34
C GLU A 62 6.41 -16.18 2.53
N THR A 63 6.56 -15.33 1.51
CA THR A 63 6.01 -13.97 1.53
C THR A 63 4.51 -13.99 1.20
N GLY A 64 3.72 -13.34 2.06
CA GLY A 64 2.28 -13.14 1.88
C GLY A 64 1.83 -11.83 2.54
N PHE A 65 0.55 -11.73 2.88
CA PHE A 65 -0.05 -10.52 3.43
C PHE A 65 -0.82 -10.76 4.74
N GLU A 66 -0.60 -9.90 5.72
CA GLU A 66 -1.56 -9.61 6.79
C GLU A 66 -2.71 -8.78 6.18
N VAL A 67 -3.95 -9.21 6.39
CA VAL A 67 -5.15 -8.54 5.86
C VAL A 67 -5.90 -7.85 6.99
N ILE A 68 -6.01 -6.54 6.88
CA ILE A 68 -6.62 -5.64 7.86
C ILE A 68 -7.86 -4.99 7.23
N VAL A 69 -8.97 -4.89 7.96
CA VAL A 69 -10.22 -4.31 7.44
C VAL A 69 -10.82 -3.31 8.44
N GLY A 70 -11.51 -2.29 7.92
CA GLY A 70 -12.33 -1.38 8.72
C GLY A 70 -11.60 -0.16 9.28
N GLY A 71 -10.49 0.26 8.66
CA GLY A 71 -9.81 1.51 9.01
C GLY A 71 -10.49 2.75 8.39
N GLY A 72 -10.21 3.93 8.96
CA GLY A 72 -10.56 5.19 8.31
C GLY A 72 -10.60 6.42 9.20
N LEU A 73 -9.89 7.47 8.83
CA LEU A 73 -9.78 8.77 9.53
C LEU A 73 -10.91 9.78 9.24
N GLY A 74 -12.11 9.27 8.89
CA GLY A 74 -13.28 10.14 8.71
C GLY A 74 -13.76 10.77 10.03
N ARG A 75 -14.98 11.34 10.04
CA ARG A 75 -15.59 11.99 11.22
C ARG A 75 -15.46 11.19 12.53
N THR A 76 -15.65 9.88 12.46
CA THR A 76 -15.35 8.95 13.55
C THR A 76 -14.15 8.11 13.12
N PRO A 77 -12.96 8.31 13.69
CA PRO A 77 -11.76 7.57 13.30
C PRO A 77 -11.83 6.13 13.81
N PHE A 78 -11.44 5.18 12.96
CA PHE A 78 -11.28 3.76 13.34
C PHE A 78 -9.92 3.26 12.87
N VAL A 79 -9.30 2.44 13.70
CA VAL A 79 -8.12 1.63 13.35
C VAL A 79 -8.64 0.27 12.90
N GLY A 80 -8.24 -0.14 11.71
CA GLY A 80 -8.60 -1.42 11.13
C GLY A 80 -8.14 -2.59 11.97
N LYS A 81 -8.83 -3.73 11.80
CA LYS A 81 -8.61 -4.96 12.53
C LYS A 81 -8.12 -6.04 11.59
N THR A 82 -7.14 -6.82 12.04
CA THR A 82 -6.66 -7.98 11.29
C THR A 82 -7.78 -9.01 11.23
N VAL A 83 -8.18 -9.39 10.02
CA VAL A 83 -9.19 -10.44 9.77
C VAL A 83 -8.52 -11.73 9.30
N ARG A 84 -7.27 -11.64 8.85
CA ARG A 84 -6.44 -12.78 8.49
C ARG A 84 -4.99 -12.43 8.65
N ASP A 85 -4.28 -13.21 9.46
CA ASP A 85 -2.87 -12.96 9.76
C ASP A 85 -1.98 -13.21 8.55
N PHE A 86 -2.33 -14.19 7.70
CA PHE A 86 -1.55 -14.53 6.51
C PHE A 86 -2.44 -15.02 5.37
N ILE A 87 -2.28 -14.41 4.19
CA ILE A 87 -2.77 -14.93 2.91
C ILE A 87 -1.62 -15.00 1.91
N GLY A 88 -1.52 -16.12 1.20
CA GLY A 88 -0.57 -16.30 0.10
C GLY A 88 -0.91 -15.37 -1.07
N LYS A 89 0.10 -15.03 -1.87
CA LYS A 89 -0.02 -14.07 -2.97
C LYS A 89 -1.07 -14.46 -4.01
N ASN A 90 -1.13 -15.76 -4.33
CA ASN A 90 -2.09 -16.33 -5.28
C ASN A 90 -3.54 -16.17 -4.86
N ASP A 91 -3.80 -16.16 -3.55
CA ASP A 91 -5.14 -16.11 -2.98
C ASP A 91 -5.64 -14.69 -2.72
N LEU A 92 -4.75 -13.69 -2.78
CA LEU A 92 -5.04 -12.31 -2.38
C LEU A 92 -6.32 -11.76 -3.01
N PHE A 93 -6.50 -11.91 -4.32
CA PHE A 93 -7.63 -11.33 -5.06
C PHE A 93 -8.96 -11.99 -4.69
N SER A 94 -8.97 -13.32 -4.60
CA SER A 94 -10.15 -14.05 -4.14
C SER A 94 -10.55 -13.65 -2.71
N TYR A 95 -9.58 -13.34 -1.85
CA TYR A 95 -9.83 -12.90 -0.48
C TYR A 95 -10.35 -11.45 -0.42
N LEU A 96 -9.77 -10.54 -1.23
CA LEU A 96 -10.26 -9.17 -1.37
C LEU A 96 -11.70 -9.14 -1.90
N GLU A 97 -12.03 -10.00 -2.86
CA GLU A 97 -13.40 -10.18 -3.37
C GLU A 97 -14.35 -10.63 -2.26
N ALA A 98 -13.96 -11.62 -1.44
CA ALA A 98 -14.78 -12.08 -0.32
C ALA A 98 -15.09 -10.94 0.67
N ILE A 99 -14.09 -10.12 1.03
CA ILE A 99 -14.28 -8.94 1.88
C ILE A 99 -15.28 -7.96 1.26
N LEU A 100 -15.15 -7.68 -0.03
CA LEU A 100 -16.01 -6.72 -0.71
C LEU A 100 -17.44 -7.24 -0.89
N ARG A 101 -17.64 -8.53 -1.12
CA ARG A 101 -18.97 -9.16 -1.17
C ARG A 101 -19.68 -9.12 0.18
N VAL A 102 -18.96 -9.39 1.27
CA VAL A 102 -19.48 -9.23 2.64
C VAL A 102 -19.87 -7.76 2.86
N TYR A 103 -19.00 -6.81 2.50
CA TYR A 103 -19.34 -5.40 2.58
C TYR A 103 -20.55 -5.03 1.71
N ASN A 104 -20.66 -5.58 0.50
CA ASN A 104 -21.76 -5.30 -0.40
C ASN A 104 -23.09 -5.80 0.15
N ARG A 105 -23.10 -7.01 0.73
CA ARG A 105 -24.29 -7.69 1.27
C ARG A 105 -24.78 -7.04 2.56
N PHE A 106 -23.87 -6.79 3.51
CA PHE A 106 -24.24 -6.37 4.87
C PHE A 106 -24.09 -4.86 5.12
N GLY A 107 -23.37 -4.15 4.25
CA GLY A 107 -23.15 -2.72 4.43
C GLY A 107 -24.43 -1.89 4.28
N ARG A 108 -24.61 -0.96 5.21
CA ARG A 108 -25.76 -0.06 5.29
C ARG A 108 -25.87 0.89 4.11
N ARG A 109 -27.09 1.09 3.61
CA ARG A 109 -27.42 2.05 2.52
C ARG A 109 -28.43 3.12 2.92
N ASP A 110 -28.98 3.03 4.13
CA ASP A 110 -29.98 3.95 4.67
C ASP A 110 -29.39 5.30 5.12
N ASN A 111 -28.13 5.31 5.56
CA ASN A 111 -27.44 6.53 5.98
C ASN A 111 -26.02 6.61 5.42
N LYS A 112 -25.78 7.55 4.50
CA LYS A 112 -24.48 7.74 3.83
C LYS A 112 -23.31 8.01 4.79
N TYR A 113 -23.57 8.54 5.99
CA TYR A 113 -22.54 8.79 7.01
C TYR A 113 -22.16 7.54 7.80
N LYS A 114 -23.00 6.50 7.75
CA LYS A 114 -22.79 5.17 8.36
C LYS A 114 -22.51 4.06 7.34
N ALA A 115 -22.45 4.38 6.05
CA ALA A 115 -22.35 3.40 4.97
C ALA A 115 -20.94 2.87 4.67
N ARG A 116 -19.89 3.30 5.39
CA ARG A 116 -18.49 2.86 5.14
C ARG A 116 -18.21 1.52 5.83
N ILE A 117 -17.36 0.67 5.25
CA ILE A 117 -17.03 -0.66 5.80
C ILE A 117 -16.55 -0.61 7.25
N LYS A 118 -15.83 0.43 7.66
CA LYS A 118 -15.41 0.61 9.06
C LYS A 118 -16.56 0.63 10.08
N ILE A 119 -17.75 1.07 9.65
CA ILE A 119 -18.94 1.06 10.49
C ILE A 119 -19.51 -0.34 10.57
N LEU A 120 -19.56 -1.07 9.45
CA LEU A 120 -19.95 -2.48 9.42
C LEU A 120 -19.05 -3.30 10.35
N VAL A 121 -17.73 -3.18 10.21
CA VAL A 121 -16.76 -3.90 11.08
C VAL A 121 -16.93 -3.53 12.55
N HIS A 122 -17.24 -2.28 12.85
CA HIS A 122 -17.46 -1.84 14.24
C HIS A 122 -18.77 -2.35 14.83
N GLU A 123 -19.86 -2.37 14.05
CA GLU A 123 -21.19 -2.78 14.49
C GLU A 123 -21.29 -4.32 14.63
N GLU A 124 -20.71 -5.08 13.69
CA GLU A 124 -20.75 -6.56 13.70
C GLU A 124 -19.66 -7.18 14.60
N GLY A 125 -18.51 -6.52 14.74
CA GLY A 125 -17.34 -7.08 15.42
C GLY A 125 -16.39 -7.83 14.48
N VAL A 126 -15.10 -7.89 14.84
CA VAL A 126 -14.06 -8.45 13.96
C VAL A 126 -14.23 -9.96 13.78
N GLU A 127 -14.64 -10.67 14.83
CA GLU A 127 -14.83 -12.11 14.82
C GLU A 127 -15.92 -12.53 13.84
N GLU A 128 -17.04 -11.78 13.81
CA GLU A 128 -18.14 -12.05 12.90
C GLU A 128 -17.77 -11.68 11.46
N ILE A 129 -17.07 -10.56 11.24
CA ILE A 129 -16.55 -10.21 9.92
C ILE A 129 -15.60 -11.29 9.40
N GLN A 130 -14.69 -11.77 10.24
CA GLN A 130 -13.78 -12.85 9.86
C GLN A 130 -14.56 -14.11 9.49
N ARG A 131 -15.55 -14.53 10.29
CA ARG A 131 -16.42 -15.67 9.97
C ARG A 131 -17.09 -15.51 8.61
N LEU A 132 -17.73 -14.36 8.36
CA LEU A 132 -18.43 -14.08 7.11
C LEU A 132 -17.49 -14.05 5.89
N VAL A 133 -16.30 -13.47 6.05
CA VAL A 133 -15.29 -13.40 4.97
C VAL A 133 -14.75 -14.78 4.66
N GLU A 134 -14.41 -15.59 5.67
CA GLU A 134 -13.93 -16.97 5.47
C GLU A 134 -15.00 -17.85 4.83
N GLU A 135 -16.27 -17.69 5.21
CA GLU A 135 -17.40 -18.41 4.60
C GLU A 135 -17.58 -18.06 3.12
N GLU A 136 -17.55 -16.77 2.78
CA GLU A 136 -17.64 -16.34 1.38
C GLU A 136 -16.40 -16.77 0.59
N TRP A 137 -15.20 -16.65 1.18
CA TRP A 137 -13.94 -17.03 0.55
C TRP A 137 -13.88 -18.53 0.25
N ALA A 138 -14.35 -19.38 1.17
CA ALA A 138 -14.41 -20.82 0.95
C ALA A 138 -15.21 -21.22 -0.30
N GLN A 139 -16.17 -20.38 -0.75
CA GLN A 139 -16.95 -20.62 -1.97
C GLN A 139 -16.23 -20.18 -3.26
N ILE A 140 -15.27 -19.25 -3.16
CA ILE A 140 -14.67 -18.59 -4.33
C ILE A 140 -13.15 -18.76 -4.46
N LYS A 141 -12.48 -19.31 -3.43
CA LYS A 141 -11.01 -19.42 -3.35
C LYS A 141 -10.38 -20.20 -4.51
N ASP A 142 -11.08 -21.22 -5.02
CA ASP A 142 -10.62 -22.08 -6.12
C ASP A 142 -11.15 -21.59 -7.49
N GLY A 143 -11.72 -20.39 -7.54
CA GLY A 143 -12.27 -19.77 -8.75
C GLY A 143 -11.22 -19.05 -9.59
N SER A 144 -11.69 -18.32 -10.61
CA SER A 144 -10.85 -17.60 -11.58
C SER A 144 -10.08 -16.40 -11.01
N LEU A 145 -10.32 -16.04 -9.74
CA LEU A 145 -9.61 -14.96 -9.06
C LEU A 145 -8.32 -15.44 -8.37
N ARG A 146 -8.08 -16.75 -8.33
CA ARG A 146 -6.78 -17.28 -7.92
C ARG A 146 -5.81 -17.10 -9.09
N ILE A 147 -4.77 -16.29 -8.88
CA ILE A 147 -3.76 -16.03 -9.91
C ILE A 147 -2.59 -17.01 -9.78
N GLY A 148 -2.05 -17.44 -10.91
CA GLY A 148 -0.89 -18.35 -10.96
C GLY A 148 0.42 -17.63 -10.68
N ASP A 149 1.44 -18.38 -10.28
CA ASP A 149 2.79 -17.82 -10.05
C ASP A 149 3.38 -17.21 -11.32
N ASP A 150 3.13 -17.81 -12.48
CA ASP A 150 3.58 -17.30 -13.77
C ASP A 150 2.98 -15.92 -14.09
N GLU A 151 1.70 -15.71 -13.75
CA GLU A 151 1.04 -14.42 -13.96
C GLU A 151 1.64 -13.36 -13.02
N ILE A 152 1.81 -13.69 -11.73
CA ILE A 152 2.48 -12.80 -10.77
C ILE A 152 3.89 -12.43 -11.27
N ALA A 153 4.66 -13.42 -11.75
CA ALA A 153 6.01 -13.21 -12.24
C ALA A 153 6.06 -12.24 -13.43
N GLN A 154 5.11 -12.34 -14.37
CA GLN A 154 5.00 -11.41 -15.50
C GLN A 154 4.78 -9.95 -15.04
N TYR A 155 3.94 -9.74 -14.02
CA TYR A 155 3.77 -8.41 -13.46
C TYR A 155 5.02 -7.93 -12.73
N ILE A 156 5.68 -8.79 -11.96
CA ILE A 156 6.95 -8.43 -11.30
C ILE A 156 7.98 -7.96 -12.33
N GLU A 157 8.09 -8.64 -13.47
CA GLU A 157 9.02 -8.28 -14.55
C GLU A 157 8.74 -6.88 -15.12
N GLN A 158 7.48 -6.48 -15.25
CA GLN A 158 7.09 -5.13 -15.72
C GLN A 158 7.51 -4.01 -14.77
N PHE A 159 7.75 -4.31 -13.49
CA PHE A 159 8.20 -3.36 -12.48
C PHE A 159 9.70 -3.50 -12.17
N ALA A 160 10.45 -4.22 -13.02
CA ALA A 160 11.90 -4.35 -12.88
C ALA A 160 12.55 -2.97 -12.73
N PRO A 161 13.51 -2.82 -11.80
CA PRO A 161 14.22 -1.56 -11.63
C PRO A 161 15.03 -1.23 -12.89
N PRO A 162 15.39 0.05 -13.10
CA PRO A 162 16.34 0.41 -14.13
C PRO A 162 17.70 -0.26 -13.86
N ALA A 163 18.53 -0.31 -14.90
CA ALA A 163 19.91 -0.76 -14.76
C ALA A 163 20.69 0.26 -13.91
N PHE A 164 20.91 -0.06 -12.64
CA PHE A 164 21.75 0.75 -11.76
C PHE A 164 23.22 0.62 -12.14
N GLU A 165 23.94 1.73 -12.05
CA GLU A 165 25.40 1.73 -12.08
C GLU A 165 25.94 1.05 -10.82
N THR A 166 27.15 0.50 -10.91
CA THR A 166 27.84 -0.03 -9.74
C THR A 166 28.58 1.11 -9.06
N LEU A 167 27.97 1.65 -8.01
CA LEU A 167 28.51 2.74 -7.21
C LEU A 167 28.97 2.23 -5.84
N SER A 168 29.83 3.00 -5.19
CA SER A 168 30.23 2.77 -3.79
C SER A 168 29.32 3.58 -2.87
N ASP A 169 29.00 3.03 -1.69
CA ASP A 169 28.37 3.81 -0.61
C ASP A 169 29.32 4.88 -0.02
N ASP A 170 30.62 4.74 -0.26
CA ASP A 170 31.66 5.64 0.24
C ASP A 170 31.95 6.78 -0.75
N ASP A 171 31.03 7.74 -0.84
CA ASP A 171 31.23 8.97 -1.62
C ASP A 171 31.89 10.07 -0.75
N ALA A 172 33.20 10.24 -0.94
CA ALA A 172 33.99 11.24 -0.23
C ALA A 172 33.57 12.69 -0.54
N ASP A 173 33.05 12.94 -1.74
CA ASP A 173 32.58 14.26 -2.16
C ASP A 173 31.24 14.58 -1.49
N PHE A 174 30.33 13.60 -1.40
CA PHE A 174 29.08 13.73 -0.65
C PHE A 174 29.33 14.03 0.82
N GLU A 175 30.19 13.26 1.49
CA GLU A 175 30.50 13.46 2.91
C GLU A 175 31.23 14.80 3.16
N ARG A 176 32.10 15.23 2.24
CA ARG A 176 32.72 16.57 2.30
C ARG A 176 31.65 17.67 2.25
N HIS A 177 30.74 17.66 1.27
CA HIS A 177 29.69 18.68 1.15
C HIS A 177 28.76 18.71 2.37
N LYS A 178 28.46 17.54 2.93
CA LYS A 178 27.67 17.39 4.16
C LYS A 178 28.39 17.97 5.38
N ALA A 179 29.71 17.83 5.47
CA ALA A 179 30.51 18.43 6.54
C ALA A 179 30.64 19.97 6.41
N GLU A 180 30.76 20.48 5.18
CA GLU A 180 30.99 21.90 4.90
C GLU A 180 29.71 22.76 5.01
N SER A 181 28.52 22.17 4.81
CA SER A 181 27.25 22.90 4.82
C SER A 181 26.25 22.38 5.86
N ARG A 182 26.02 23.18 6.91
CA ARG A 182 24.97 22.89 7.91
C ARG A 182 23.58 22.78 7.29
N GLY A 183 23.29 23.58 6.27
CA GLY A 183 22.01 23.55 5.56
C GLY A 183 21.79 22.22 4.84
N PHE A 184 22.80 21.79 4.07
CA PHE A 184 22.77 20.53 3.34
C PHE A 184 22.71 19.33 4.29
N SER A 185 23.53 19.32 5.35
CA SER A 185 23.50 18.29 6.39
C SER A 185 22.12 18.11 7.03
N ASN A 186 21.45 19.21 7.37
CA ASN A 186 20.09 19.16 7.90
C ASN A 186 19.07 18.64 6.88
N TRP A 187 19.22 19.04 5.61
CA TRP A 187 18.37 18.56 4.54
C TRP A 187 18.54 17.05 4.30
N VAL A 188 19.77 16.56 4.19
CA VAL A 188 20.09 15.12 4.06
C VAL A 188 19.45 14.33 5.20
N ARG A 189 19.67 14.75 6.45
CA ARG A 189 19.09 14.07 7.63
C ARG A 189 17.57 13.95 7.59
N SER A 190 16.88 14.90 6.97
CA SER A 190 15.42 15.02 7.05
C SER A 190 14.70 14.51 5.80
N ASN A 191 15.39 14.45 4.67
CA ASN A 191 14.78 14.20 3.36
C ASN A 191 15.44 13.06 2.59
N VAL A 192 16.61 12.58 3.01
CA VAL A 192 17.31 11.48 2.33
C VAL A 192 17.24 10.23 3.17
N ILE A 193 16.84 9.13 2.55
CA ILE A 193 16.86 7.78 3.15
C ILE A 193 17.64 6.83 2.26
N GLU A 194 18.20 5.79 2.86
CA GLU A 194 18.98 4.77 2.16
C GLU A 194 18.13 4.00 1.15
N HIS A 195 18.70 3.79 -0.03
CA HIS A 195 18.16 2.90 -1.03
C HIS A 195 18.66 1.46 -0.79
N LYS A 196 17.96 0.45 -1.34
CA LYS A 196 18.42 -0.95 -1.25
C LYS A 196 19.60 -1.29 -2.16
N GLN A 197 19.83 -0.44 -3.17
CA GLN A 197 20.97 -0.53 -4.08
C GLN A 197 22.12 0.28 -3.48
N PRO A 198 23.30 -0.33 -3.28
CA PRO A 198 24.50 0.38 -2.82
C PRO A 198 24.86 1.56 -3.73
N GLY A 199 25.27 2.67 -3.13
CA GLY A 199 25.63 3.93 -3.76
C GLY A 199 24.44 4.78 -4.22
N TYR A 200 23.21 4.38 -3.89
CA TYR A 200 21.99 5.13 -4.20
C TYR A 200 21.25 5.56 -2.94
N ALA A 201 20.48 6.64 -3.04
CA ALA A 201 19.62 7.13 -1.98
C ALA A 201 18.27 7.60 -2.53
N ILE A 202 17.28 7.72 -1.66
CA ILE A 202 15.95 8.25 -2.00
C ILE A 202 15.86 9.65 -1.40
N ALA A 203 15.73 10.67 -2.25
CA ALA A 203 15.49 12.05 -1.84
C ALA A 203 14.00 12.40 -1.88
N SER A 204 13.46 12.88 -0.76
CA SER A 204 12.08 13.35 -0.62
C SER A 204 12.02 14.86 -0.80
N VAL A 205 11.39 15.33 -1.87
CA VAL A 205 11.18 16.76 -2.11
C VAL A 205 9.82 17.19 -1.53
N SER A 206 9.84 18.06 -0.52
CA SER A 206 8.62 18.52 0.14
C SER A 206 7.92 19.62 -0.64
N LEU A 207 6.67 19.38 -1.03
CA LEU A 207 5.76 20.39 -1.60
C LEU A 207 5.01 21.18 -0.49
N LYS A 208 5.61 21.33 0.69
CA LYS A 208 5.04 22.09 1.78
C LYS A 208 5.72 23.46 1.89
N PRO A 209 5.08 24.54 1.40
CA PRO A 209 5.61 25.88 1.57
C PRO A 209 5.57 26.30 3.05
N ILE A 210 6.46 27.22 3.42
CA ILE A 210 6.47 27.83 4.76
C ILE A 210 5.16 28.60 4.94
N GLY A 211 4.35 28.20 5.92
CA GLY A 211 3.08 28.86 6.24
C GLY A 211 1.94 28.66 5.24
N GLY A 212 2.12 27.81 4.21
CA GLY A 212 1.10 27.55 3.20
C GLY A 212 0.52 26.13 3.24
N ILE A 213 -0.36 25.85 2.28
CA ILE A 213 -1.03 24.56 2.14
C ILE A 213 -0.07 23.56 1.48
N PRO A 214 0.14 22.36 2.05
CA PRO A 214 1.01 21.36 1.45
C PRO A 214 0.38 20.71 0.22
N GLY A 215 1.22 20.24 -0.69
CA GLY A 215 0.84 19.34 -1.79
C GLY A 215 0.43 20.04 -3.08
N ASP A 216 0.68 21.33 -3.19
CA ASP A 216 0.53 22.08 -4.44
C ASP A 216 1.89 22.20 -5.14
N ALA A 217 1.90 22.07 -6.47
CA ALA A 217 3.08 22.21 -7.32
C ALA A 217 2.68 22.91 -8.62
N THR A 218 3.47 23.90 -9.03
CA THR A 218 3.28 24.52 -10.35
C THR A 218 3.80 23.61 -11.45
N ASP A 219 3.37 23.84 -12.69
CA ASP A 219 3.91 23.22 -13.89
C ASP A 219 5.44 23.34 -13.94
N VAL A 220 5.98 24.53 -13.70
CA VAL A 220 7.44 24.77 -13.65
C VAL A 220 8.14 23.91 -12.58
N GLN A 221 7.52 23.71 -11.42
CA GLN A 221 8.09 22.88 -10.36
C GLN A 221 8.04 21.39 -10.71
N MET A 222 6.97 20.96 -11.40
CA MET A 222 6.86 19.58 -11.88
C MET A 222 7.91 19.26 -12.94
N GLU A 223 8.14 20.15 -13.91
CA GLU A 223 9.20 20.00 -14.92
C GLU A 223 10.58 19.96 -14.27
N LEU A 224 10.86 20.84 -13.30
CA LEU A 224 12.13 20.79 -12.56
C LEU A 224 12.34 19.45 -11.84
N VAL A 225 11.29 18.87 -11.25
CA VAL A 225 11.40 17.55 -10.60
C VAL A 225 11.61 16.45 -11.64
N ALA A 226 11.03 16.57 -12.83
CA ALA A 226 11.27 15.65 -13.94
C ALA A 226 12.73 15.71 -14.40
N ASP A 227 13.27 16.91 -14.63
CA ASP A 227 14.68 17.12 -15.02
C ASP A 227 15.65 16.56 -13.98
N LEU A 228 15.31 16.64 -12.69
CA LEU A 228 16.13 16.07 -11.60
C LEU A 228 16.03 14.54 -11.49
N SER A 229 15.07 13.92 -12.17
CA SER A 229 14.79 12.47 -12.11
C SER A 229 15.28 11.70 -13.35
N GLU A 230 15.77 12.40 -14.37
CA GLU A 230 16.47 11.81 -15.54
C GLU A 230 17.91 11.45 -15.21
#